data_AF-A0A6N7DAG3-F1
#
_entry.id   AF-A0A6N7DAG3-F1
#
_cell.length_a   1.000
_cell.length_b   1.000
_cell.length_c   1.000
_cell.angle_alpha   90.00
_cell.angle_beta   90.00
_cell.angle_gamma   90.00
#
_symmetry.space_group_name_H-M   'P 1'
#
loop_
_entity.id
_entity.type
_entity.pdbx_description
1 polymer ?
#
loop_
_entity_poly.entity_id
_entity_poly.type
_entity_poly.pdbx_seq_one_letter_code
_entity_poly.pdbx_strand_id
1 'polypeptide(L)'
;MTLIASDELTDGRHIELPPEAGDVNAPRFEPNDGWLRAAEPAAQKAAIWRWFATRYEEIETTTPSEATGDTLEPQGGTVALDATLRERFAEVVPAEVLDGLIQQAQSRAGNDWTPHRLDKAGS
;
A
#
# COMPACT_ATOMS: atom_id res chain seq x y z
N MET A 1 15.99 0.28 -0.55
CA MET A 1 14.69 -0.33 -0.27
C MET A 1 14.39 -0.32 1.23
N THR A 2 13.66 0.68 1.70
CA THR A 2 13.12 0.70 3.05
C THR A 2 11.61 0.67 2.94
N LEU A 3 11.05 -0.51 2.64
CA LEU A 3 9.61 -0.72 2.60
C LEU A 3 9.07 -0.36 3.99
N ILE A 4 8.21 0.66 4.09
CA ILE A 4 7.69 1.09 5.41
C ILE A 4 7.10 -0.14 6.10
N ALA A 5 7.68 -0.49 7.25
CA ALA A 5 7.21 -1.64 8.00
C ALA A 5 5.79 -1.34 8.48
N SER A 6 4.89 -2.31 8.41
CA SER A 6 3.50 -2.11 8.84
C SER A 6 3.41 -1.60 10.28
N ASP A 7 4.39 -1.98 11.11
CA ASP A 7 4.62 -1.50 12.48
C ASP A 7 4.79 0.02 12.59
N GLU A 8 5.52 0.65 11.67
CA GLU A 8 5.75 2.10 11.66
C GLU A 8 4.47 2.90 11.38
N LEU A 9 3.49 2.30 10.71
CA LEU A 9 2.20 2.92 10.38
C LEU A 9 1.12 2.68 11.44
N THR A 10 1.41 1.77 12.38
CA THR A 10 0.58 1.39 13.50
C THR A 10 1.18 1.83 14.83
N ASP A 11 1.92 2.95 14.83
CA ASP A 11 2.52 3.55 16.03
C ASP A 11 3.54 2.62 16.72
N GLY A 12 4.33 1.89 15.94
CA GLY A 12 5.33 0.95 16.45
C GLY A 12 4.73 -0.35 16.99
N ARG A 13 3.52 -0.71 16.55
CA ARG A 13 2.87 -1.99 16.92
C ARG A 13 2.86 -2.97 15.77
N HIS A 14 3.61 -4.06 15.91
CA HIS A 14 3.58 -5.13 14.95
C HIS A 14 2.25 -5.87 15.07
N ILE A 15 1.32 -5.57 14.16
CA ILE A 15 0.02 -6.22 14.12
C ILE A 15 0.10 -7.43 13.21
N GLU A 16 0.09 -8.63 13.82
CA GLU A 16 -0.10 -9.87 13.09
C GLU A 16 -1.56 -10.00 12.68
N LEU A 17 -1.80 -10.09 11.37
CA LEU A 17 -3.15 -10.23 10.83
C LEU A 17 -3.61 -11.68 10.98
N PRO A 18 -4.80 -11.93 11.58
CA PRO A 18 -5.34 -13.26 11.67
C PRO A 18 -5.74 -13.79 10.28
N PRO A 19 -5.88 -15.11 10.09
CA PRO A 19 -6.35 -15.68 8.83
C PRO A 19 -7.76 -15.20 8.43
N GLU A 20 -8.57 -14.76 9.39
CA GLU A 20 -9.88 -14.14 9.15
C GLU A 20 -9.78 -12.79 8.43
N ALA A 21 -8.65 -12.11 8.57
CA ALA A 21 -8.38 -10.86 7.87
C ALA A 21 -8.18 -11.07 6.37
N GLY A 22 -7.88 -12.28 5.92
CA GLY A 22 -7.59 -12.60 4.53
C GLY A 22 -6.40 -13.56 4.40
N ASP A 23 -6.06 -13.94 3.17
CA ASP A 23 -4.92 -14.82 2.92
C ASP A 23 -3.60 -14.05 3.02
N VAL A 24 -3.03 -14.00 4.23
CA VAL A 24 -1.77 -13.31 4.55
C VAL A 24 -0.55 -13.88 3.82
N ASN A 25 -0.65 -15.10 3.30
CA ASN A 25 0.41 -15.79 2.55
C ASN A 25 0.26 -15.58 1.03
N ALA A 26 -0.87 -15.06 0.56
CA ALA A 26 -1.05 -14.76 -0.84
C ALA A 26 -0.06 -13.67 -1.29
N PRO A 27 0.51 -13.79 -2.50
CA PRO A 27 1.40 -12.76 -3.06
C PRO A 27 0.70 -11.41 -3.23
N ARG A 28 -0.63 -11.42 -3.36
CA ARG A 28 -1.50 -10.25 -3.30
C ARG A 28 -2.48 -10.43 -2.15
N PHE A 29 -2.15 -9.84 -1.01
CA PHE A 29 -3.02 -9.88 0.15
C PHE A 29 -4.34 -9.17 -0.17
N GLU A 30 -5.47 -9.82 0.10
CA GLU A 30 -6.79 -9.20 -0.05
C GLU A 30 -7.53 -9.26 1.30
N PRO A 31 -7.74 -8.10 1.95
CA PRO A 31 -8.39 -8.07 3.23
C PRO A 31 -9.88 -8.42 3.07
N ASN A 32 -10.40 -9.18 4.03
CA ASN A 32 -11.83 -9.47 4.12
C ASN A 32 -12.57 -8.21 4.61
N ASP A 33 -13.39 -7.60 3.76
CA ASP A 33 -14.11 -6.35 4.08
C ASP A 33 -15.07 -6.50 5.29
N GLY A 34 -15.59 -7.70 5.54
CA GLY A 34 -16.44 -7.98 6.70
C GLY A 34 -15.66 -7.99 8.01
N TRP A 35 -14.48 -8.64 8.01
CA TRP A 35 -13.56 -8.58 9.14
C TRP A 35 -13.00 -7.17 9.34
N LEU A 36 -12.62 -6.50 8.25
CA LEU A 36 -12.01 -5.17 8.28
C LEU A 36 -12.95 -4.15 8.94
N ARG A 37 -14.26 -4.21 8.66
CA ARG A 37 -15.27 -3.37 9.31
C ARG A 37 -15.34 -3.54 10.84
N ALA A 38 -15.14 -4.76 11.33
CA ALA A 38 -15.25 -5.09 12.75
C ALA A 38 -13.90 -5.01 13.51
N ALA A 39 -12.79 -4.97 12.78
CA ALA A 39 -11.45 -4.96 13.33
C ALA A 39 -11.13 -3.62 14.02
N GLU A 40 -10.19 -3.66 14.97
CA GLU A 40 -9.70 -2.45 15.63
C GLU A 40 -8.93 -1.54 14.65
N PRO A 41 -8.90 -0.22 14.88
CA PRO A 41 -8.24 0.73 13.98
C PRO A 41 -6.79 0.39 13.62
N ALA A 42 -6.01 -0.13 14.56
CA ALA A 42 -4.63 -0.53 14.30
C ALA A 42 -4.54 -1.74 13.34
N ALA A 43 -5.43 -2.72 13.50
CA ALA A 43 -5.51 -3.89 12.64
C ALA A 43 -6.06 -3.53 11.25
N GLN A 44 -7.01 -2.60 11.18
CA GLN A 44 -7.48 -2.03 9.91
C GLN A 44 -6.33 -1.39 9.14
N LYS A 45 -5.55 -0.51 9.78
CA LYS A 45 -4.38 0.15 9.17
C LYS A 45 -3.36 -0.87 8.65
N ALA A 46 -3.03 -1.87 9.46
CA ALA A 46 -2.08 -2.92 9.06
C ALA A 46 -2.56 -3.71 7.83
N ALA A 47 -3.83 -4.10 7.80
CA ALA A 47 -4.42 -4.84 6.69
C ALA A 47 -4.47 -4.00 5.40
N ILE A 48 -4.92 -2.74 5.50
CA ILE A 48 -4.97 -1.81 4.37
C ILE A 48 -3.57 -1.55 3.81
N TRP A 49 -2.59 -1.32 4.69
CA TRP A 49 -1.21 -1.12 4.28
C TRP A 49 -0.65 -2.35 3.57
N ARG A 50 -0.86 -3.54 4.12
CA ARG A 50 -0.38 -4.79 3.49
C ARG A 50 -1.02 -5.02 2.12
N TRP A 51 -2.29 -4.69 1.96
CA TRP A 51 -2.97 -4.73 0.65
C TRP A 51 -2.30 -3.80 -0.37
N PHE A 52 -1.92 -2.60 0.08
CA PHE A 52 -1.28 -1.60 -0.75
C PHE A 52 0.17 -1.99 -1.08
N ALA A 53 0.97 -2.34 -0.08
CA ALA A 53 2.37 -2.74 -0.24
C ALA A 53 2.57 -4.02 -1.09
N THR A 54 1.55 -4.87 -1.23
CA THR A 54 1.59 -6.03 -2.15
C THR A 54 1.24 -5.66 -3.60
N ARG A 55 0.77 -4.43 -3.85
CA ARG A 55 0.31 -3.95 -5.16
C ARG A 55 1.09 -2.75 -5.68
N TYR A 56 1.75 -2.00 -4.80
CA TYR A 56 2.42 -0.75 -5.13
C TYR A 56 3.79 -0.70 -4.47
N GLU A 57 4.74 -0.12 -5.19
CA GLU A 57 6.11 0.10 -4.74
C GLU A 57 6.40 1.60 -4.66
N GLU A 58 7.24 1.99 -3.70
CA GLU A 58 7.71 3.37 -3.55
C GLU A 58 8.48 3.76 -4.82
N ILE A 59 8.22 4.95 -5.36
CA ILE A 59 9.05 5.49 -6.43
C ILE A 59 10.44 5.75 -5.83
N GLU A 60 11.42 4.95 -6.20
CA GLU A 60 12.81 5.20 -5.80
C GLU A 60 13.24 6.56 -6.40
N THR A 61 13.29 7.58 -5.56
CA THR A 61 13.80 8.92 -5.93
C THR A 61 15.31 8.92 -6.20
N THR A 62 15.97 7.76 -6.13
CA THR A 62 17.43 7.63 -6.21
C THR A 62 17.86 6.65 -7.31
N THR A 63 17.64 7.02 -8.58
CA THR A 63 18.71 6.86 -9.57
C THR A 63 18.49 7.86 -10.72
N PRO A 64 19.15 9.04 -10.71
CA PRO A 64 19.61 9.58 -11.97
C PRO A 64 20.68 8.61 -12.49
N SER A 65 20.28 7.52 -13.15
CA SER A 65 21.18 6.83 -14.06
C SER A 65 21.34 7.74 -15.26
N GLU A 66 22.36 8.60 -15.15
CA GLU A 66 22.87 9.54 -16.12
C GLU A 66 23.13 8.89 -17.48
N ALA A 67 23.09 9.71 -18.54
CA ALA A 67 23.63 9.40 -19.86
C ALA A 67 22.92 8.26 -20.63
N THR A 68 22.74 8.49 -21.94
CA THR A 68 22.22 7.53 -22.93
C THR A 68 20.70 7.35 -22.91
N GLY A 69 20.00 8.31 -23.51
CA GLY A 69 19.21 8.06 -24.73
C GLY A 69 18.16 6.95 -24.80
N ASP A 70 17.73 6.33 -23.69
CA ASP A 70 16.58 5.44 -23.66
C ASP A 70 15.86 5.67 -22.32
N THR A 71 15.00 6.70 -22.31
CA THR A 71 14.12 6.97 -21.17
C THR A 71 13.11 5.83 -21.11
N LEU A 72 13.42 4.78 -20.34
CA LEU A 72 12.41 3.89 -19.81
C LEU A 72 11.55 4.72 -18.84
N GLU A 73 10.67 5.54 -19.41
CA GLU A 73 9.57 6.12 -18.64
C GLU A 73 8.90 4.98 -17.88
N PRO A 74 8.59 5.13 -16.59
CA PRO A 74 7.79 4.14 -15.89
C PRO A 74 6.42 4.06 -16.61
N GLN A 75 6.29 3.14 -17.56
CA GLN A 75 5.13 2.95 -18.46
C GLN A 75 3.84 2.51 -17.72
N GLY A 76 3.74 2.75 -16.42
CA GLY A 76 2.58 2.42 -15.59
C GLY A 76 1.84 3.64 -15.00
N GLY A 77 2.40 4.85 -15.10
CA GLY A 77 1.87 6.03 -14.41
C GLY A 77 2.02 5.94 -12.88
N THR A 78 2.15 7.09 -12.22
CA THR A 78 2.10 7.14 -10.76
C THR A 78 0.65 7.13 -10.30
N VAL A 79 0.39 6.48 -9.18
CA VAL A 79 -0.91 6.54 -8.51
C VAL A 79 -0.76 7.31 -7.20
N ALA A 80 -1.82 8.03 -6.84
CA ALA A 80 -1.92 8.69 -5.55
C ALA A 80 -2.36 7.68 -4.48
N LEU A 81 -1.56 7.53 -3.41
CA LEU A 81 -1.86 6.68 -2.25
C LEU A 81 -3.24 7.02 -1.68
N ASP A 82 -3.50 8.31 -1.43
CA ASP A 82 -4.75 8.76 -0.82
C ASP A 82 -5.97 8.39 -1.68
N ALA A 83 -5.91 8.64 -2.99
CA ALA A 83 -6.98 8.35 -3.91
C ALA A 83 -7.24 6.84 -3.99
N THR A 84 -6.17 6.05 -4.09
CA THR A 84 -6.25 4.59 -4.18
C THR A 84 -6.86 3.97 -2.92
N LEU A 85 -6.40 4.40 -1.74
CA LEU A 85 -6.90 3.87 -0.48
C LEU A 85 -8.34 4.30 -0.21
N ARG A 86 -8.69 5.56 -0.51
CA ARG A 86 -10.06 6.07 -0.36
C ARG A 86 -11.01 5.35 -1.33
N GLU A 87 -10.62 5.15 -2.59
CA GLU A 87 -11.44 4.44 -3.57
C GLU A 87 -11.75 3.01 -3.12
N ARG A 88 -10.77 2.27 -2.59
CA ARG A 88 -10.98 0.87 -2.19
C ARG A 88 -11.66 0.70 -0.83
N PHE A 89 -11.38 1.58 0.13
CA PHE A 89 -11.68 1.33 1.54
C PHE A 89 -12.57 2.38 2.22
N ALA A 90 -12.90 3.51 1.58
CA ALA A 90 -13.74 4.54 2.23
C ALA A 90 -15.14 4.04 2.61
N GLU A 91 -15.66 3.02 1.93
CA GLU A 91 -16.94 2.36 2.26
C GLU A 91 -16.81 1.19 3.25
N VAL A 92 -15.59 0.86 3.65
CA VAL A 92 -15.28 -0.32 4.47
C VAL A 92 -14.77 0.10 5.84
N VAL A 93 -13.90 1.10 5.93
CA VAL A 93 -13.35 1.57 7.20
C VAL A 93 -13.68 3.05 7.44
N PRO A 94 -13.66 3.50 8.70
CA PRO A 94 -13.88 4.90 9.02
C PRO A 94 -12.83 5.80 8.35
N ALA A 95 -13.26 6.99 7.91
CA ALA A 95 -12.38 7.97 7.27
C ALA A 95 -11.19 8.35 8.18
N GLU A 96 -11.39 8.45 9.49
CA GLU A 96 -10.32 8.74 10.46
C GLU A 96 -9.17 7.72 10.43
N VAL A 97 -9.48 6.45 10.16
CA VAL A 97 -8.50 5.37 10.09
C VAL A 97 -7.69 5.50 8.80
N LEU A 98 -8.37 5.77 7.69
CA LEU A 98 -7.74 6.00 6.38
C LEU A 98 -6.89 7.26 6.38
N ASP A 99 -7.43 8.39 6.81
CA ASP A 99 -6.71 9.66 6.89
C ASP A 99 -5.46 9.52 7.77
N GLY A 100 -5.59 8.86 8.93
CA GLY A 100 -4.44 8.61 9.79
C GLY A 100 -3.37 7.69 9.16
N LEU A 101 -3.77 6.72 8.34
CA LEU A 101 -2.81 5.88 7.59
C LEU A 101 -2.14 6.67 6.47
N ILE A 102 -2.94 7.37 5.66
CA ILE A 102 -2.51 8.18 4.52
C ILE A 102 -1.51 9.23 4.98
N GLN A 103 -1.84 10.01 6.02
CA GLN A 103 -0.94 11.05 6.52
C GLN A 103 0.40 10.49 7.00
N GLN A 104 0.41 9.34 7.69
CA GLN A 104 1.64 8.71 8.15
C GLN A 104 2.50 8.22 6.97
N ALA A 105 1.90 7.52 6.02
CA ALA A 105 2.61 7.04 4.84
C ALA A 105 3.11 8.20 3.96
N GLN A 106 2.30 9.23 3.72
CA GLN A 106 2.70 10.44 3.00
C GLN A 106 3.85 11.17 3.67
N SER A 107 3.85 11.27 5.01
CA SER A 107 4.93 11.92 5.75
C SER A 107 6.27 11.18 5.63
N ARG A 108 6.24 9.88 5.28
CA ARG A 108 7.42 9.01 5.22
C ARG A 108 7.93 8.77 3.79
N ALA A 109 7.04 8.39 2.89
CA ALA A 109 7.35 7.98 1.51
C ALA A 109 6.76 8.92 0.45
N GLY A 110 5.82 9.78 0.82
CA GLY A 110 5.08 10.64 -0.12
C GLY A 110 3.78 10.01 -0.62
N ASN A 111 3.10 10.74 -1.50
CA ASN A 111 1.78 10.36 -2.01
C ASN A 111 1.85 9.58 -3.34
N ASP A 112 2.96 9.65 -4.05
CA ASP A 112 3.11 9.09 -5.39
C ASP A 112 3.76 7.71 -5.34
N TRP A 113 3.07 6.71 -5.89
CA TRP A 113 3.47 5.32 -5.85
C TRP A 113 3.39 4.68 -7.23
N THR A 114 4.23 3.68 -7.49
CA THR A 114 4.22 2.94 -8.75
C THR A 114 3.47 1.62 -8.55
N PRO A 115 2.43 1.32 -9.36
CA PRO A 115 1.81 0.00 -9.30
C PRO A 115 2.79 -1.09 -9.73
N HIS A 116 2.89 -2.17 -8.96
CA HIS A 116 3.59 -3.37 -9.39
C HIS A 116 2.97 -3.86 -10.70
N ARG A 117 3.79 -3.97 -11.74
CA ARG A 117 3.37 -4.70 -12.94
C ARG A 117 3.06 -6.13 -12.50
N LEU A 118 1.80 -6.53 -12.60
CA LEU A 118 1.56 -7.94 -12.90
C LEU A 118 1.99 -8.05 -14.35
N ASP A 119 3.13 -8.68 -14.61
CA ASP A 119 3.46 -9.09 -15.96
C ASP A 119 2.24 -9.78 -16.56
N LYS A 120 1.59 -9.13 -17.53
CA LYS A 120 0.79 -9.81 -18.53
C LYS A 120 1.78 -10.60 -19.41
N ALA A 121 2.38 -11.64 -18.85
CA ALA A 121 2.91 -12.73 -19.63
C ALA A 121 1.72 -13.62 -19.99
N GLY A 122 1.01 -13.28 -21.06
CA GLY A 122 -0.09 -14.11 -21.54
C GLY A 122 -1.03 -13.41 -22.52
N SER A 123 -0.57 -13.14 -23.73
CA SER A 123 -1.33 -13.34 -24.98
C SER A 123 -0.37 -13.38 -26.15
#